data_AF-A0A2E3ZSW1-F1
#
_entry.id   AF-A0A2E3ZSW1-F1
#
_cell.length_a   1.000
_cell.length_b   1.000
_cell.length_c   1.000
_cell.angle_alpha   90.00
_cell.angle_beta   90.00
_cell.angle_gamma   90.00
#
_symmetry.space_group_name_H-M   'P 1'
#
loop_
_entity.id
_entity.type
_entity.pdbx_description
1 polymer ?
#
loop_
_entity_poly.entity_id
_entity_poly.type
_entity_poly.pdbx_seq_one_letter_code
_entity_poly.pdbx_strand_id
1 'polypeptide(L)' 'MEVITNDRVGLLYGISKILIKNNIIISMAKISTNGDFVEDSFHLRNNFGFKIKDELFIEKLKKEIIQFLS' A
#
# COMPACT_ATOMS: atom_id res chain seq x y z
N MET A 1 1.46 -6.07 3.23
CA MET A 1 0.14 -5.51 2.86
C MET A 1 -0.19 -6.06 1.51
N GLU A 2 -1.38 -6.61 1.35
CA GLU A 2 -1.86 -7.16 0.08
C GLU A 2 -3.04 -6.31 -0.40
N VAL A 3 -3.06 -5.99 -1.68
CA VAL A 3 -4.10 -5.21 -2.34
C VAL A 3 -4.55 -5.96 -3.58
N ILE A 4 -5.86 -6.24 -3.66
CA ILE A 4 -6.48 -6.86 -4.83
C ILE A 4 -7.60 -5.92 -5.29
N THR A 5 -7.48 -5.39 -6.51
CA THR A 5 -8.40 -4.38 -7.04
C THR A 5 -8.37 -4.34 -8.56
N ASN A 6 -9.31 -3.61 -9.18
CA ASN A 6 -9.26 -3.35 -10.62
C ASN A 6 -8.02 -2.51 -10.96
N ASP A 7 -7.27 -2.94 -11.96
CA ASP A 7 -6.12 -2.19 -12.45
C ASP A 7 -6.60 -0.88 -13.10
N ARG A 8 -5.84 0.18 -12.82
CA ARG A 8 -6.10 1.52 -13.36
C ARG A 8 -4.84 2.35 -13.33
N VAL A 9 -4.72 3.24 -14.31
CA VAL A 9 -3.61 4.19 -14.39
C VAL A 9 -3.50 4.98 -13.08
N GLY A 10 -2.30 5.02 -12.52
CA GLY A 10 -1.99 5.76 -11.31
C GLY A 10 -2.27 5.02 -10.00
N LEU A 11 -2.71 3.76 -10.03
CA LEU A 11 -2.99 2.97 -8.83
C LEU A 11 -1.77 2.88 -7.89
N LEU A 12 -0.64 2.35 -8.38
CA LEU A 12 0.59 2.24 -7.59
C LEU A 12 1.11 3.60 -7.12
N TYR A 13 0.98 4.63 -7.95
CA TYR A 13 1.37 6.00 -7.58
C TYR A 13 0.52 6.52 -6.41
N GLY A 14 -0.80 6.35 -6.47
CA GLY A 14 -1.71 6.78 -5.42
C GLY A 14 -1.46 6.07 -4.09
N ILE A 15 -1.29 4.74 -4.13
CA ILE A 15 -0.91 3.94 -2.95
C ILE A 15 0.42 4.43 -2.38
N SER A 16 1.45 4.59 -3.24
CA SER A 16 2.77 5.07 -2.82
C SER A 16 2.72 6.46 -2.18
N LYS A 17 1.90 7.37 -2.72
CA LYS A 17 1.71 8.71 -2.17
C LYS A 17 1.11 8.69 -0.77
N ILE A 18 0.14 7.81 -0.51
CA ILE A 18 -0.46 7.63 0.83
C ILE A 18 0.60 7.07 1.80
N LEU A 19 1.38 6.08 1.39
CA LEU A 19 2.44 5.50 2.21
C LEU A 19 3.52 6.53 2.58
N ILE A 20 4.02 7.29 1.60
CA ILE A 20 5.03 8.34 1.81
C ILE A 20 4.50 9.42 2.76
N LYS A 21 3.25 9.89 2.58
CA LYS A 21 2.61 10.88 3.46
C LYS A 21 2.57 10.41 4.92
N ASN A 22 2.46 9.10 5.14
CA ASN A 22 2.43 8.48 6.46
C ASN A 22 3.81 8.00 6.95
N ASN A 23 4.92 8.45 6.33
CA ASN A 23 6.29 8.06 6.71
C ASN A 23 6.53 6.54 6.64
N ILE A 24 5.91 5.89 5.66
CA ILE A 24 6.05 4.47 5.38
C ILE A 24 6.78 4.28 4.04
N ILE A 25 7.77 3.39 4.07
CA ILE A 25 8.61 3.04 2.94
C ILE A 25 8.23 1.63 2.47
N ILE A 26 8.15 1.47 1.15
CA ILE A 26 8.06 0.15 0.51
C ILE A 26 9.49 -0.40 0.42
N SER A 27 9.78 -1.43 1.21
CA SER A 27 11.07 -2.14 1.18
C SER A 27 11.13 -3.22 0.09
N MET A 28 9.97 -3.75 -0.31
CA MET A 28 9.81 -4.68 -1.42
C MET A 28 8.37 -4.60 -1.93
N ALA A 29 8.19 -4.71 -3.24
CA ALA A 29 6.88 -4.84 -3.88
C ALA A 29 6.89 -6.02 -4.84
N LYS A 30 5.81 -6.79 -4.86
CA LYS A 30 5.49 -7.76 -5.89
C LYS A 30 4.17 -7.33 -6.52
N ILE A 31 4.18 -7.07 -7.82
CA ILE A 31 3.06 -6.53 -8.58
C ILE A 31 2.70 -7.57 -9.64
N SER A 32 1.44 -7.98 -9.70
CA SER A 32 0.98 -8.98 -10.67
C SER A 32 -0.36 -8.53 -11.26
N THR A 33 -0.42 -8.37 -12.58
CA THR A 33 -1.65 -7.99 -13.29
C THR A 33 -2.24 -9.23 -13.97
N ASN A 34 -3.50 -9.54 -13.65
CA ASN A 34 -4.25 -10.68 -14.17
C ASN A 34 -5.55 -10.16 -14.83
N GLY A 35 -5.47 -9.87 -16.13
CA GLY A 35 -6.59 -9.26 -16.86
C GLY A 35 -6.90 -7.87 -16.32
N ASP A 36 -8.12 -7.66 -15.85
CA ASP A 36 -8.57 -6.37 -15.32
C ASP A 36 -8.22 -6.15 -13.83
N PHE A 37 -7.63 -7.15 -13.16
CA PHE A 37 -7.26 -7.07 -11.75
C PHE A 37 -5.76 -6.99 -11.56
N VAL A 38 -5.35 -6.35 -10.47
CA VAL A 38 -3.99 -6.41 -9.96
C VAL A 38 -3.97 -6.99 -8.56
N GLU A 39 -2.94 -7.79 -8.29
CA GLU A 39 -2.61 -8.37 -7.00
C GLU A 39 -1.23 -7.86 -6.56
N ASP A 40 -1.24 -6.87 -5.68
CA ASP A 40 -0.04 -6.20 -5.19
C ASP A 40 0.28 -6.62 -3.76
N SER A 41 1.53 -7.00 -3.52
CA SER A 41 2.07 -7.31 -2.20
C SER A 41 3.22 -6.37 -1.84
N PHE A 42 3.06 -5.60 -0.77
CA PHE A 42 4.04 -4.64 -0.28
C PHE A 42 4.62 -5.06 1.08
N HIS A 43 5.94 -5.09 1.18
CA HIS A 43 6.66 -5.16 2.46
C HIS A 43 6.96 -3.75 2.94
N LEU A 44 6.29 -3.34 4.02
CA LEU A 44 6.33 -1.97 4.51
C LEU A 44 7.24 -1.82 5.73
N ARG A 45 7.96 -0.70 5.80
CA ARG A 45 8.80 -0.29 6.93
C ARG A 45 8.52 1.16 7.30
N ASN A 46 8.80 1.56 8.53
CA ASN A 46 8.83 2.99 8.88
C ASN A 46 10.11 3.66 8.31
N ASN A 47 10.21 4.99 8.44
CA ASN A 47 11.38 5.76 8.00
C ASN A 47 12.72 5.36 8.63
N PHE A 48 12.71 4.57 9.71
CA PHE A 48 13.91 4.04 10.36
C PHE A 48 14.26 2.61 9.89
N GLY A 49 13.50 2.04 8.94
CA GLY A 49 13.70 0.68 8.43
C GLY A 49 13.11 -0.44 9.30
N PHE A 50 12.41 -0.10 10.40
CA PHE A 50 11.81 -1.07 11.31
C PHE A 50 10.41 -1.50 10.86
N LYS A 51 9.98 -2.67 11.35
CA LYS A 51 8.59 -3.12 11.18
C LYS A 51 7.65 -2.20 11.94
N ILE A 52 6.50 -1.91 11.34
CA ILE A 52 5.42 -1.16 11.97
C ILE A 52 4.67 -2.13 12.89
N LYS A 53 4.52 -1.78 14.17
CA LYS A 53 3.84 -2.63 15.18
C LYS A 53 2.60 -1.98 15.79
N ASP A 54 2.40 -0.68 15.57
CA ASP A 54 1.25 0.05 16.08
C ASP A 54 0.00 -0.32 15.27
N GLU A 55 -0.90 -1.07 15.89
CA GLU A 55 -2.12 -1.57 15.27
C GLU A 55 -3.09 -0.44 14.90
N LEU A 56 -3.22 0.60 15.73
CA LEU A 56 -4.11 1.72 15.45
C LEU A 56 -3.64 2.51 14.23
N PHE A 57 -2.33 2.72 14.12
CA PHE A 57 -1.73 3.34 12.95
C PHE A 57 -1.92 2.48 11.69
N ILE A 58 -1.73 1.15 11.79
CA ILE A 58 -1.94 0.23 10.67
C ILE A 58 -3.40 0.29 10.18
N GLU A 59 -4.37 0.29 11.09
CA GLU A 59 -5.78 0.37 10.73
C GLU A 59 -6.15 1.73 10.11
N LYS A 60 -5.60 2.84 10.62
CA LYS A 60 -5.73 4.16 9.98
C LYS A 60 -5.19 4.14 8.54
N LEU A 61 -4.00 3.57 8.33
CA LEU A 61 -3.35 3.50 7.02
C LEU A 61 -4.17 2.66 6.04
N LYS A 62 -4.68 1.50 6.48
CA LYS A 62 -5.58 0.66 5.66
C LYS A 62 -6.83 1.42 5.24
N LYS A 63 -7.47 2.17 6.15
CA LYS A 63 -8.65 2.97 5.83
C LYS A 63 -8.38 4.03 4.77
N GLU A 64 -7.25 4.75 4.86
CA GLU A 64 -6.85 5.72 3.83
C GLU A 64 -6.67 5.07 2.45
N ILE A 65 -6.06 3.87 2.42
CA ILE A 65 -5.87 3.13 1.16
C ILE A 65 -7.22 2.63 0.63
N ILE A 66 -8.08 2.04 1.46
CA ILE A 66 -9.42 1.58 1.05
C ILE A 66 -10.24 2.75 0.49
N GLN A 67 -10.17 3.93 1.11
CA GLN A 67 -10.87 5.11 0.63
C GLN A 67 -10.35 5.59 -0.73
N PHE A 68 -9.06 5.48 -1.01
CA PHE A 68 -8.50 5.75 -2.33
C PHE A 68 -8.86 4.67 -3.37
N LEU A 69 -9.05 3.44 -2.91
CA LEU A 69 -9.38 2.31 -3.78
C LEU A 69 -10.85 2.31 -4.23
N SER A 70 -11.74 2.87 -3.40
CA SER A 70 -13.17 3.05 -3.67
C SER A 70 -13.43 4.04 -4.80
#